data_AF-A0A353HSZ3-F1
#
_entry.id   AF-A0A353HSZ3-F1
#
_cell.length_a   1.000
_cell.length_b   1.000
_cell.length_c   1.000
_cell.angle_alpha   90.00
_cell.angle_beta   90.00
_cell.angle_gamma   90.00
#
_symmetry.space_group_name_H-M   'P 1'
#
loop_
_entity.id
_entity.type
_entity.pdbx_description
1 polymer ?
#
loop_
_entity_poly.entity_id
_entity_poly.type
_entity_poly.pdbx_seq_one_letter_code
_entity_poly.pdbx_strand_id
1 'polypeptide(L)'
;MSAHNFRITLEYTGGKKEADPPAPLSFEVGNHDDIFEIIARVRGAGRFEHDEAAALALGMKLFSEVMLAHRDDPLFAPIAAAYREYIMAFKAQMRAANEAGNTEQPG
;
A
#
# COMPACT_ATOMS: atom_id res chain seq x y z
N MET A 1 -6.62 -8.98 17.44
CA MET A 1 -6.20 -9.73 16.24
C MET A 1 -4.69 -9.58 16.12
N SER A 2 -3.96 -10.68 15.92
CA SER A 2 -2.50 -10.65 15.81
C SER A 2 -2.12 -9.83 14.56
N ALA A 3 -1.24 -8.85 14.72
CA ALA A 3 -0.65 -8.19 13.56
C ALA A 3 0.21 -9.18 12.77
N HIS A 4 0.18 -9.09 11.45
CA HIS A 4 1.14 -9.69 10.55
C HIS A 4 2.44 -8.86 10.59
N ASN A 5 3.58 -9.50 10.78
CA ASN A 5 4.87 -8.82 10.76
C ASN A 5 5.53 -9.01 9.41
N PHE A 6 6.02 -7.92 8.83
CA PHE A 6 6.70 -7.91 7.55
C PHE A 6 8.07 -7.26 7.71
N ARG A 7 9.07 -7.75 6.97
CA ARG A 7 10.33 -7.06 6.77
C ARG A 7 10.32 -6.41 5.39
N ILE A 8 10.66 -5.13 5.35
CA ILE A 8 10.79 -4.37 4.12
C ILE A 8 12.25 -4.03 3.94
N THR A 9 12.77 -4.33 2.76
CA THR A 9 14.12 -3.97 2.32
C THR A 9 14.00 -3.03 1.14
N LEU A 10 14.64 -1.86 1.25
CA LEU A 10 14.78 -0.90 0.16
C LEU A 10 16.23 -0.90 -0.31
N GLU A 11 16.42 -1.23 -1.58
CA GLU A 11 17.72 -1.28 -2.25
C GLU A 11 17.77 -0.24 -3.36
N TYR A 12 18.87 0.50 -3.43
CA TYR A 12 19.09 1.43 -4.54
C TYR A 12 19.46 0.63 -5.79
N THR A 13 18.64 0.75 -6.85
CA THR A 13 18.83 0.04 -8.12
C THR A 13 19.39 0.91 -9.25
N GLY A 14 19.68 2.19 -8.97
CA GLY A 14 20.21 3.16 -9.94
C GLY A 14 19.32 4.39 -10.14
N GLY A 15 19.89 5.47 -10.70
CA GLY A 15 19.18 6.74 -10.88
C GLY A 15 20.11 7.90 -11.25
N LYS A 16 19.59 9.14 -11.28
CA LYS A 16 20.39 10.32 -11.59
C LYS A 16 21.41 10.61 -10.48
N LYS A 17 22.66 10.19 -10.73
CA LYS A 17 23.92 10.54 -10.07
C LYS A 17 23.91 10.48 -8.54
N GLU A 18 24.36 9.35 -8.02
CA GLU A 18 25.06 9.28 -6.74
C GLU A 18 26.42 8.63 -6.97
N ALA A 19 27.48 9.26 -6.44
CA ALA A 19 28.84 8.72 -6.52
C ALA A 19 29.05 7.57 -5.52
N ASP A 20 28.16 7.45 -4.53
CA ASP A 20 28.07 6.34 -3.58
C ASP A 20 26.60 6.01 -3.32
N PRO A 21 26.11 4.82 -3.70
CA PRO A 21 24.74 4.42 -3.39
C PRO A 21 24.59 4.17 -1.88
N PRO A 22 23.44 4.52 -1.28
CA PRO A 22 23.19 4.23 0.11
C PRO A 22 23.15 2.72 0.36
N ALA A 23 23.56 2.29 1.56
CA ALA A 23 23.40 0.91 1.99
C ALA A 23 21.90 0.53 2.04
N PRO A 24 21.53 -0.74 1.74
CA PRO A 24 20.16 -1.20 1.86
C PRO A 24 19.54 -0.87 3.22
N LEU A 25 18.36 -0.25 3.21
CA LEU A 25 17.59 0.02 4.42
C LEU A 25 16.63 -1.14 4.66
N SER A 26 16.70 -1.75 5.84
CA SER A 26 15.76 -2.80 6.27
C SER A 26 15.06 -2.40 7.57
N PHE A 27 13.74 -2.60 7.62
CA PHE A 27 12.95 -2.37 8.83
C PHE A 27 11.78 -3.35 8.92
N GLU A 28 11.25 -3.52 10.13
CA GLU A 28 10.10 -4.38 10.39
C GLU A 28 8.86 -3.54 10.66
N VAL A 29 7.72 -4.00 10.14
CA VAL A 29 6.42 -3.38 10.35
C VAL A 29 5.39 -4.42 10.73
N GLY A 30 4.62 -4.11 11.77
CA GLY A 30 3.38 -4.83 12.08
C GLY A 30 2.23 -4.23 11.27
N ASN A 31 1.36 -5.07 10.75
CA ASN A 31 0.15 -4.64 10.07
C ASN A 31 -1.03 -5.55 10.41
N HIS A 32 -2.22 -4.98 10.61
CA HIS A 32 -3.42 -5.78 10.87
C HIS A 32 -3.95 -6.51 9.64
N ASP A 33 -3.66 -5.99 8.44
CA ASP A 33 -4.06 -6.60 7.18
C ASP A 33 -2.89 -7.35 6.53
N ASP A 34 -3.19 -8.37 5.73
CA ASP A 34 -2.20 -9.02 4.88
C ASP A 34 -1.84 -8.11 3.69
N ILE A 35 -0.61 -7.57 3.71
CA ILE A 35 -0.12 -6.66 2.67
C ILE A 35 -0.04 -7.36 1.30
N PHE A 36 0.29 -8.66 1.25
CA PHE A 36 0.38 -9.40 -0.01
C PHE A 36 -1.00 -9.58 -0.65
N GLU A 37 -2.03 -9.88 0.14
CA GLU A 37 -3.40 -9.97 -0.36
C GLU A 37 -3.89 -8.63 -0.92
N ILE A 38 -3.56 -7.52 -0.25
CA ILE A 38 -3.91 -6.18 -0.73
C ILE A 38 -3.19 -5.89 -2.05
N ILE A 39 -1.89 -6.15 -2.15
CA ILE A 39 -1.12 -5.96 -3.40
C ILE A 39 -1.74 -6.79 -4.52
N ALA A 40 -2.05 -8.07 -4.28
CA ALA A 40 -2.68 -8.94 -5.26
C ALA A 40 -4.02 -8.39 -5.74
N ARG A 41 -4.86 -7.90 -4.82
CA ARG A 41 -6.17 -7.31 -5.13
C ARG A 41 -6.07 -6.03 -5.97
N VAL A 42 -5.10 -5.18 -5.67
CA VAL A 42 -4.89 -3.92 -6.40
C VAL A 42 -4.34 -4.19 -7.80
N ARG A 43 -3.41 -5.16 -7.93
CA ARG A 43 -2.93 -5.64 -9.23
C ARG A 43 -4.04 -6.27 -10.06
N GLY A 44 -4.87 -7.13 -9.44
CA GLY A 44 -6.00 -7.80 -10.09
C GLY A 44 -7.04 -6.83 -10.64
N ALA A 45 -7.17 -5.64 -10.05
CA ALA A 45 -8.07 -4.61 -10.54
C ALA A 45 -7.68 -4.05 -11.92
N GLY A 46 -6.45 -4.28 -12.39
CA GLY A 46 -6.00 -3.89 -13.73
C GLY A 46 -5.98 -2.38 -14.00
N ARG A 47 -6.03 -1.55 -12.95
CA ARG A 47 -6.13 -0.08 -13.06
C ARG A 47 -4.78 0.64 -13.13
N PHE A 48 -3.71 -0.04 -12.73
CA PHE A 48 -2.35 0.48 -12.62
C PHE A 48 -1.37 -0.58 -13.10
N GLU A 49 -0.17 -0.15 -13.49
CA GLU A 49 0.92 -1.07 -13.77
C GLU A 49 1.28 -1.89 -12.52
N HIS A 50 1.83 -3.09 -12.73
CA HIS A 50 2.03 -4.07 -11.66
C HIS A 50 2.87 -3.55 -10.47
N ASP A 51 3.87 -2.73 -10.76
CA ASP A 51 4.75 -2.14 -9.75
C ASP A 51 4.14 -0.89 -9.10
N GLU A 52 3.40 -0.08 -9.86
CA GLU A 52 2.64 1.05 -9.33
C GLU A 52 1.54 0.59 -8.36
N ALA A 53 0.83 -0.47 -8.73
CA ALA A 53 -0.18 -1.12 -7.89
C ALA A 53 0.42 -1.57 -6.55
N ALA A 54 1.59 -2.21 -6.59
CA ALA A 54 2.28 -2.66 -5.38
C ALA A 54 2.78 -1.48 -4.53
N ALA A 55 3.39 -0.47 -5.16
CA ALA A 55 3.86 0.72 -4.48
C ALA A 55 2.71 1.48 -3.78
N LEU A 56 1.58 1.62 -4.46
CA LEU A 56 0.39 2.28 -3.93
C LEU A 56 -0.19 1.52 -2.73
N ALA A 57 -0.38 0.19 -2.88
CA ALA A 57 -0.89 -0.66 -1.82
C ALA A 57 0.02 -0.65 -0.58
N LEU A 58 1.32 -0.85 -0.78
CA LEU A 58 2.32 -0.87 0.28
C LEU A 58 2.41 0.49 0.97
N GLY A 59 2.54 1.58 0.21
CA GLY A 59 2.66 2.94 0.75
C GLY A 59 1.43 3.35 1.57
N MET A 60 0.22 3.04 1.07
CA MET A 60 -1.01 3.27 1.80
C MET A 60 -1.02 2.50 3.13
N LYS A 61 -0.62 1.23 3.12
CA LYS A 61 -0.60 0.42 4.34
C LYS A 61 0.44 0.89 5.34
N LEU A 62 1.65 1.23 4.90
CA LEU A 62 2.68 1.80 5.79
C LEU A 62 2.24 3.11 6.42
N PHE A 63 1.69 4.03 5.63
CA PHE A 63 1.19 5.30 6.13
C PHE A 63 0.05 5.12 7.13
N SER A 64 -0.92 4.24 6.81
CA SER A 64 -2.06 3.95 7.67
C SER A 64 -1.63 3.47 9.05
N GLU A 65 -0.67 2.56 9.14
CA GLU A 65 -0.22 2.01 10.43
C GLU A 65 0.46 3.08 11.30
N VAL A 66 1.33 3.91 10.72
CA VAL A 66 1.97 5.02 11.46
C VAL A 66 0.90 6.01 11.93
N MET A 67 -0.04 6.37 11.06
CA MET A 67 -1.14 7.27 11.41
C MET A 67 -2.02 6.69 12.53
N LEU A 68 -2.29 5.39 12.54
CA LEU A 68 -3.09 4.73 13.58
C LEU A 68 -2.35 4.61 14.91
N ALA A 69 -1.05 4.29 14.87
CA ALA A 69 -0.19 4.23 16.04
C ALA A 69 -0.04 5.61 16.71
N HIS A 70 -0.05 6.68 15.91
CA HIS A 70 0.06 8.07 16.34
C HIS A 70 -1.23 8.87 16.11
N ARG A 71 -2.41 8.24 16.26
CA ARG A 71 -3.71 8.86 15.92
C ARG A 71 -4.01 10.17 16.66
N ASP A 72 -3.41 10.35 17.84
CA ASP A 72 -3.60 11.52 18.71
C ASP A 72 -2.53 12.60 18.45
N ASP A 73 -1.59 12.36 17.53
CA ASP A 73 -0.56 13.31 17.12
C ASP A 73 -1.16 14.40 16.20
N PRO A 74 -0.96 15.70 16.51
CA PRO A 74 -1.44 16.81 15.69
C PRO A 74 -1.01 16.76 14.22
N LEU A 75 0.09 16.08 13.89
CA LEU A 75 0.56 15.89 12.51
C LEU A 75 -0.50 15.21 11.63
N PHE A 76 -1.26 14.26 12.18
CA PHE A 76 -2.23 13.48 11.42
C PHE A 76 -3.65 14.04 11.48
N ALA A 77 -3.95 14.94 12.41
CA ALA A 77 -5.29 15.50 12.60
C ALA A 77 -5.90 16.11 11.31
N PRO A 78 -5.15 16.86 10.46
CA PRO A 78 -5.71 17.46 9.25
C PRO A 78 -6.08 16.44 8.16
N ILE A 79 -5.40 15.29 8.13
CA ILE A 79 -5.55 14.30 7.05
C ILE A 79 -6.40 13.10 7.46
N ALA A 80 -6.56 12.82 8.75
CA ALA A 80 -7.19 11.60 9.25
C ALA A 80 -8.59 11.34 8.67
N ALA A 81 -9.45 12.37 8.60
CA ALA A 81 -10.80 12.23 8.05
C ALA A 81 -10.77 11.98 6.53
N ALA A 82 -10.05 12.82 5.78
CA ALA A 82 -9.90 12.68 4.33
C ALA A 82 -9.25 11.34 3.94
N TYR A 83 -8.32 10.85 4.74
CA TYR A 83 -7.64 9.58 4.50
C TYR A 83 -8.57 8.38 4.70
N ARG A 84 -9.47 8.43 5.68
CA ARG A 84 -10.52 7.41 5.85
C ARG A 84 -11.46 7.38 4.65
N GLU A 85 -11.89 8.55 4.19
CA GLU A 85 -12.73 8.68 2.98
C GLU A 85 -12.02 8.13 1.74
N TYR A 86 -10.74 8.45 1.58
CA TYR A 86 -9.89 7.91 0.52
C TYR A 86 -9.84 6.37 0.57
N ILE A 87 -9.58 5.75 1.72
CA ILE A 87 -9.55 4.28 1.85
C ILE A 87 -10.90 3.66 1.47
N MET A 88 -12.01 4.27 1.89
CA MET A 88 -13.35 3.77 1.54
C MET A 88 -13.59 3.80 0.04
N ALA A 89 -13.29 4.93 -0.61
CA ALA A 89 -13.40 5.09 -2.06
C ALA A 89 -12.46 4.12 -2.80
N PHE A 90 -11.22 3.99 -2.34
CA PHE A 90 -10.24 3.06 -2.88
C PHE A 90 -10.75 1.61 -2.85
N LYS A 91 -11.22 1.14 -1.69
CA LYS A 91 -11.77 -0.21 -1.54
C LYS A 91 -13.00 -0.45 -2.40
N ALA A 92 -13.84 0.56 -2.64
CA ALA A 92 -15.00 0.46 -3.53
C ALA A 92 -14.55 0.33 -4.99
N GLN A 93 -13.63 1.19 -5.44
CA GLN A 93 -13.11 1.19 -6.82
C GLN A 93 -12.36 -0.10 -7.15
N MET A 94 -11.56 -0.63 -6.22
CA MET A 94 -10.86 -1.90 -6.42
C MET A 94 -11.83 -3.10 -6.45
N ARG A 95 -12.98 -3.05 -5.76
CA ARG A 95 -14.01 -4.10 -5.88
C ARG A 95 -14.66 -4.09 -7.25
N ALA A 96 -15.19 -2.93 -7.65
CA ALA A 96 -15.89 -2.77 -8.92
C ALA A 96 -15.01 -3.18 -10.11
N ALA A 97 -13.73 -2.83 -10.09
CA ALA A 97 -12.80 -3.20 -11.16
C ALA A 97 -12.52 -4.71 -11.24
N ASN A 98 -12.33 -5.37 -10.08
CA ASN A 98 -12.15 -6.82 -10.04
C ASN A 98 -13.42 -7.58 -10.48
N GLU A 99 -14.60 -7.06 -10.12
CA GLU A 99 -15.88 -7.64 -10.55
C GLU A 99 -16.10 -7.50 -12.06
N ALA A 100 -15.79 -6.32 -12.63
CA ALA A 100 -15.90 -6.07 -14.07
C ALA A 100 -14.97 -7.00 -14.89
N GLY A 101 -13.72 -7.17 -14.47
CA GLY A 101 -12.76 -8.06 -15.13
C GLY A 101 -13.15 -9.55 -15.09
N ASN A 102 -13.95 -9.96 -14.09
CA ASN A 102 -14.44 -11.34 -13.98
C ASN A 102 -15.69 -11.61 -14.82
N THR A 103 -16.45 -10.57 -15.20
CA THR A 103 -17.62 -10.70 -16.09
C THR A 103 -17.30 -10.81 -17.58
N GLU A 104 -16.06 -10.51 -17.99
CA GLU A 104 -15.63 -10.51 -19.41
C GLU A 104 -14.95 -11.83 -19.84
N GLN A 105 -14.85 -12.84 -18.98
CA GLN A 105 -14.41 -14.20 -19.36
C GLN A 105 -15.62 -15.14 -19.54
N PRO A 106 -16.06 -15.44 -20.78
CA PRO A 106 -16.92 -16.59 -21.00
C PRO A 106 -16.06 -17.86 -20.86
N GLY A 107 -16.55 -18.80 -20.07
CA GLY A 107 -15.98 -20.15 -19.96
C GLY A 107 -16.08 -20.96 -21.25
#